data_AF-A0A3M1SD71-F1
#
_entry.id   AF-A0A3M1SD71-F1
#
_cell.length_a   1.000
_cell.length_b   1.000
_cell.length_c   1.000
_cell.angle_alpha   90.00
_cell.angle_beta   90.00
_cell.angle_gamma   90.00
#
_symmetry.space_group_name_H-M   'P 1'
#
loop_
_entity.id
_entity.type
_entity.pdbx_description
1 polymer ?
#
loop_
_entity_poly.entity_id
_entity_poly.type
_entity_poly.pdbx_seq_one_letter_code
_entity_poly.pdbx_strand_id
1 'polypeptide(L)'
;MNEKPLFEWLIHGSITVTWWLWLSIGVLALLCINTAYCTIDSIIRKTEGTDIILKISPQVIHIGFGLIIFAHLLTALYDTHYFLVAGKGDTIRVEGTKTVTLSQIIYNLKGGYITDMKLKVVTDKQESLQISPNNPIRVGSSWVYLKQLLFKGSPHAVIEISRDPGAVWALAGGILFAIGTATLSLRKISTSVT
;
A
#
# COMPACT_ATOMS: atom_id res chain seq x y z
N MET A 1 -13.06 3.01 12.51
CA MET A 1 -12.75 1.75 11.80
C MET A 1 -11.69 2.09 10.76
N ASN A 2 -10.40 1.76 10.82
CA ASN A 2 -9.53 1.06 11.76
C ASN A 2 -8.30 1.98 11.93
N GLU A 3 -8.06 2.48 13.13
CA GLU A 3 -6.89 3.35 13.39
C GLU A 3 -5.64 2.54 13.76
N LYS A 4 -5.78 1.21 13.91
CA LYS A 4 -4.73 0.32 14.42
C LYS A 4 -4.20 -0.62 13.33
N PRO A 5 -2.88 -0.80 13.22
CA PRO A 5 -2.27 -1.85 12.40
C PRO A 5 -2.81 -3.24 12.75
N LEU A 6 -2.81 -4.15 11.78
CA LEU A 6 -3.36 -5.50 11.92
C LEU A 6 -2.75 -6.25 13.11
N PHE A 7 -1.43 -6.21 13.27
CA PHE A 7 -0.75 -6.92 14.36
C PHE A 7 -1.06 -6.31 15.72
N GLU A 8 -1.23 -4.99 15.81
CA GLU A 8 -1.64 -4.35 17.06
C GLU A 8 -3.04 -4.84 17.46
N TRP A 9 -3.96 -4.90 16.51
CA TRP A 9 -5.29 -5.45 16.75
C TRP A 9 -5.24 -6.93 17.13
N LEU A 10 -4.40 -7.72 16.47
CA LEU A 10 -4.25 -9.16 16.69
C LEU A 10 -3.73 -9.51 18.09
N ILE A 11 -2.80 -8.71 18.62
CA ILE A 11 -2.20 -8.89 19.95
C ILE A 11 -3.19 -8.56 21.07
N HIS A 12 -4.05 -7.54 20.86
CA HIS A 12 -5.02 -7.10 21.87
C HIS A 12 -6.38 -7.79 21.76
N GLY A 13 -6.66 -8.45 20.63
CA GLY A 13 -7.90 -9.18 20.39
C GLY A 13 -7.98 -10.48 21.20
N SER A 14 -9.20 -10.88 21.57
CA SER A 14 -9.43 -12.19 22.21
C SER A 14 -9.00 -13.33 21.29
N ILE A 15 -8.21 -14.28 21.82
CA ILE A 15 -7.69 -15.43 21.07
C ILE A 15 -8.80 -16.28 20.44
N THR A 16 -9.97 -16.35 21.07
CA THR A 16 -11.15 -17.06 20.54
C THR A 16 -11.62 -16.51 19.21
N VAL A 17 -11.36 -15.22 18.94
CA VAL A 17 -11.71 -14.55 17.68
C VAL A 17 -10.55 -14.52 16.70
N THR A 18 -9.30 -14.39 17.18
CA THR A 18 -8.12 -14.15 16.33
C THR A 18 -7.32 -15.40 15.96
N TRP A 19 -7.60 -16.57 16.55
CA TRP A 19 -6.80 -17.80 16.36
C TRP A 19 -6.63 -18.24 14.89
N TRP A 20 -7.69 -18.14 14.07
CA TRP A 20 -7.65 -18.57 12.67
C TRP A 20 -6.72 -17.68 11.84
N LEU A 21 -6.60 -16.41 12.21
CA LEU A 21 -5.72 -15.47 11.54
C LEU A 21 -4.26 -15.73 11.92
N TRP A 22 -3.99 -16.03 13.21
CA TRP A 22 -2.67 -16.52 13.65
C TRP A 22 -2.26 -17.79 12.92
N LEU A 23 -3.16 -18.77 12.78
CA LEU A 23 -2.92 -20.00 12.03
C LEU A 23 -2.61 -19.70 10.56
N SER A 24 -3.39 -18.81 9.93
CA SER A 24 -3.18 -18.41 8.53
C SER A 24 -1.82 -17.75 8.31
N ILE A 25 -1.40 -16.86 9.22
CA ILE A 25 -0.07 -16.25 9.21
C ILE A 25 1.02 -17.32 9.35
N GLY A 26 0.83 -18.29 10.25
CA GLY A 26 1.76 -19.41 10.45
C GLY A 26 1.91 -20.29 9.21
N VAL A 27 0.80 -20.68 8.58
CA VAL A 27 0.80 -21.47 7.34
C VAL A 27 1.47 -20.69 6.20
N LEU A 28 1.18 -19.40 6.06
CA LEU A 28 1.81 -18.54 5.07
C LEU A 28 3.32 -18.44 5.28
N ALA A 29 3.77 -18.29 6.53
CA ALA A 29 5.20 -18.25 6.87
C ALA A 29 5.90 -19.58 6.50
N LEU A 30 5.28 -20.72 6.82
CA LEU A 30 5.81 -22.03 6.43
C LEU A 30 5.92 -22.19 4.91
N LEU A 31 4.90 -21.74 4.17
CA LEU A 31 4.91 -21.77 2.71
C LEU A 31 6.02 -20.89 2.13
N CYS A 32 6.22 -19.69 2.67
CA CYS A 32 7.33 -18.81 2.27
C CYS A 32 8.70 -19.44 2.53
N ILE A 33 8.90 -20.07 3.68
CA ILE A 33 10.16 -20.77 4.02
C ILE A 33 10.41 -21.92 3.06
N ASN A 34 9.38 -22.73 2.79
CA ASN A 34 9.48 -23.85 1.85
C ASN A 34 9.83 -23.36 0.44
N THR A 35 9.14 -22.31 -0.04
CA THR A 35 9.42 -21.69 -1.35
C THR A 35 10.84 -21.15 -1.43
N ALA A 36 11.34 -20.49 -0.37
CA ALA A 36 12.70 -20.00 -0.30
C ALA A 36 13.72 -21.15 -0.37
N TYR A 37 13.50 -22.23 0.37
CA TYR A 37 14.36 -23.41 0.34
C TYR A 37 14.38 -24.06 -1.06
N CYS A 38 13.22 -24.26 -1.69
CA CYS A 38 13.13 -24.78 -3.05
C CYS A 38 13.82 -23.88 -4.08
N THR A 39 13.73 -22.56 -3.91
CA THR A 39 14.42 -21.59 -4.76
C THR A 39 15.94 -21.71 -4.61
N ILE A 40 16.44 -21.74 -3.38
CA ILE A 40 17.88 -21.87 -3.10
C ILE A 40 18.42 -23.20 -3.66
N ASP A 41 17.74 -24.32 -3.36
CA ASP A 41 18.16 -25.65 -3.83
C ASP A 41 18.19 -25.74 -5.37
N SER A 42 17.16 -25.19 -6.04
CA SER A 42 17.11 -25.17 -7.49
C SER A 42 18.18 -24.28 -8.12
N ILE A 43 18.59 -23.19 -7.48
CA ILE A 43 19.66 -22.32 -7.98
C ILE A 43 21.02 -23.03 -7.86
N ILE A 44 21.26 -23.73 -6.73
CA ILE A 44 22.53 -24.41 -6.45
C ILE A 44 22.72 -25.64 -7.35
N ARG A 45 21.68 -26.45 -7.58
CA ARG A 45 21.82 -27.77 -8.22
C ARG A 45 21.70 -27.79 -9.75
N LYS A 46 21.19 -26.73 -10.39
CA LYS A 46 20.73 -26.80 -11.80
C LYS A 46 21.53 -25.96 -12.80
N THR A 47 22.84 -25.83 -12.61
CA THR A 47 23.73 -25.02 -13.46
C THR A 47 24.10 -25.62 -14.82
N GLU A 48 23.72 -26.86 -15.16
CA GLU A 48 24.11 -27.48 -16.44
C GLU A 48 22.90 -27.89 -17.32
N GLY A 49 23.01 -27.63 -18.63
CA GLY A 49 22.42 -28.45 -19.71
C GLY A 49 21.01 -28.17 -20.25
N THR A 50 20.23 -27.19 -19.78
CA THR A 50 18.88 -26.91 -20.36
C THR A 50 18.55 -25.42 -20.40
N ASP A 51 17.60 -25.07 -21.28
CA ASP A 51 17.11 -23.72 -21.58
C ASP A 51 16.95 -22.85 -20.31
N ILE A 52 17.90 -21.92 -20.14
CA ILE A 52 18.12 -21.15 -18.91
C ILE A 52 16.88 -20.32 -18.54
N ILE A 53 16.11 -19.88 -19.56
CA ILE A 53 14.92 -19.05 -19.38
C ILE A 53 13.81 -19.82 -18.66
N LEU A 54 13.59 -21.10 -19.01
CA LEU A 54 12.57 -21.95 -18.37
C LEU A 54 12.94 -22.28 -16.91
N LYS A 55 14.24 -22.30 -16.57
CA LYS A 55 14.73 -22.49 -15.20
C LYS A 55 14.62 -21.23 -14.34
N ILE A 56 14.90 -20.06 -14.91
CA ILE A 56 14.88 -18.78 -14.19
C ILE A 56 13.44 -18.31 -13.96
N SER A 57 12.52 -18.57 -14.88
CA SER A 57 11.14 -18.06 -14.79
C SER A 57 10.43 -18.43 -13.47
N PRO A 58 10.46 -19.70 -13.00
CA PRO A 58 9.92 -20.05 -11.68
C PRO A 58 10.57 -19.31 -10.52
N GLN A 59 11.87 -19.02 -10.60
CA GLN A 59 12.58 -18.27 -9.54
C GLN A 59 12.17 -16.80 -9.50
N VAL A 60 11.98 -16.17 -10.66
CA VAL A 60 11.46 -14.81 -10.76
C VAL A 60 10.04 -14.73 -10.20
N ILE A 61 9.20 -15.74 -10.47
CA ILE A 61 7.86 -15.85 -9.88
C ILE A 61 7.93 -15.95 -8.35
N HIS A 62 8.80 -16.81 -7.80
CA HIS A 62 8.96 -16.96 -6.35
C HIS A 62 9.47 -15.70 -5.67
N ILE A 63 10.43 -15.00 -6.27
CA ILE A 63 10.92 -13.70 -5.76
C ILE A 63 9.79 -12.68 -5.80
N GLY A 64 9.05 -12.60 -6.91
CA GLY A 64 7.90 -11.69 -7.05
C GLY A 64 6.84 -11.95 -6.00
N PHE A 65 6.45 -13.21 -5.81
CA PHE A 65 5.51 -13.62 -4.76
C PHE A 65 6.05 -13.29 -3.35
N GLY A 66 7.31 -13.57 -3.08
CA GLY A 66 7.96 -13.25 -1.81
C GLY A 66 7.94 -11.75 -1.49
N LEU A 67 8.19 -10.90 -2.49
CA LEU A 67 8.10 -9.44 -2.34
C LEU A 67 6.66 -8.97 -2.06
N ILE A 68 5.66 -9.57 -2.70
CA ILE A 68 4.24 -9.25 -2.43
C ILE A 68 3.87 -9.62 -0.98
N ILE A 69 4.25 -10.81 -0.51
CA ILE A 69 4.00 -11.22 0.87
C ILE A 69 4.76 -10.33 1.86
N PHE A 70 6.01 -10.00 1.56
CA PHE A 70 6.80 -9.08 2.37
C PHE A 70 6.17 -7.68 2.43
N ALA A 71 5.63 -7.19 1.30
CA ALA A 71 4.89 -5.93 1.26
C ALA A 71 3.68 -5.95 2.21
N HIS A 72 2.86 -7.00 2.15
CA HIS A 72 1.72 -7.16 3.05
C HIS A 72 2.13 -7.26 4.51
N LEU A 73 3.26 -7.90 4.82
CA LEU A 73 3.81 -7.92 6.17
C LEU A 73 4.21 -6.51 6.63
N LEU A 74 4.88 -5.73 5.78
CA LEU A 74 5.25 -4.35 6.09
C LEU A 74 4.02 -3.46 6.32
N THR A 75 3.02 -3.55 5.45
CA THR A 75 1.75 -2.85 5.61
C THR A 75 1.09 -3.30 6.92
N ALA A 76 0.95 -4.60 7.19
CA ALA A 76 0.33 -5.08 8.42
C ALA A 76 1.02 -4.61 9.71
N LEU A 77 2.33 -4.36 9.67
CA LEU A 77 3.13 -3.91 10.82
C LEU A 77 3.17 -2.38 11.01
N TYR A 78 3.26 -1.64 9.90
CA TYR A 78 3.63 -0.22 9.93
C TYR A 78 2.66 0.70 9.20
N ASP A 79 1.57 0.15 8.65
CA ASP A 79 0.53 0.94 8.02
C ASP A 79 -0.15 1.85 9.03
N THR A 80 -0.40 3.09 8.62
CA THR A 80 -1.08 4.07 9.45
C THR A 80 -2.10 4.81 8.61
N HIS A 81 -3.35 4.76 9.04
CA HIS A 81 -4.46 5.51 8.45
C HIS A 81 -5.26 6.14 9.57
N TYR A 82 -5.46 7.46 9.49
CA TYR A 82 -6.36 8.15 10.39
C TYR A 82 -7.05 9.31 9.68
N PHE A 83 -8.26 9.60 10.15
CA PHE A 83 -9.12 10.63 9.60
C PHE A 83 -9.16 11.80 10.55
N LEU A 84 -9.05 13.01 10.01
CA LEU A 84 -9.17 14.25 10.76
C LEU A 84 -10.20 15.14 10.09
N VAL A 85 -10.95 15.87 10.92
CA VAL A 85 -11.84 16.93 10.47
C VAL A 85 -11.14 18.25 10.74
N ALA A 86 -10.94 19.05 9.69
CA ALA A 86 -10.25 20.34 9.79
C ALA A 86 -11.04 21.44 9.09
N GLY A 87 -11.18 22.57 9.78
CA GLY A 87 -11.73 23.81 9.27
C GLY A 87 -10.65 24.73 8.70
N LYS A 88 -11.08 25.83 8.09
CA LYS A 88 -10.18 26.87 7.59
C LYS A 88 -9.38 27.48 8.76
N GLY A 89 -8.06 27.50 8.63
CA GLY A 89 -7.12 28.01 9.63
C GLY A 89 -6.53 26.92 10.52
N ASP A 90 -7.07 25.70 10.49
CA ASP A 90 -6.57 24.62 11.34
C ASP A 90 -5.22 24.11 10.85
N THR A 91 -4.32 23.83 11.81
CA THR A 91 -3.01 23.24 11.57
C THR A 91 -3.04 21.76 11.95
N ILE A 92 -2.77 20.91 10.97
CA ILE A 92 -2.76 19.45 11.13
C ILE A 92 -1.31 18.97 11.24
N ARG A 93 -1.04 18.13 12.23
CA ARG A 93 0.26 17.44 12.38
C ARG A 93 0.20 16.12 11.63
N VAL A 94 1.10 15.93 10.67
CA VAL A 94 1.11 14.75 9.79
C VAL A 94 2.10 13.71 10.27
N GLU A 95 3.32 14.12 10.62
CA GLU A 95 4.40 13.21 11.02
C GLU A 95 5.36 13.93 11.98
N GLY A 96 5.22 13.67 13.28
CA GLY A 96 6.05 14.27 14.33
C GLY A 96 5.97 15.80 14.36
N THR A 97 6.91 16.46 13.70
CA THR A 97 7.07 17.92 13.62
C THR A 97 6.49 18.56 12.36
N LYS A 98 6.11 17.76 11.35
CA LYS A 98 5.59 18.31 10.08
C LYS A 98 4.15 18.72 10.20
N THR A 99 3.84 19.95 9.82
CA THR A 99 2.49 20.50 9.86
C THR A 99 1.98 20.99 8.51
N VAL A 100 0.66 20.92 8.37
CA VAL A 100 -0.08 21.35 7.18
C VAL A 100 -1.22 22.22 7.68
N THR A 101 -1.19 23.50 7.32
CA THR A 101 -2.23 24.46 7.69
C THR A 101 -3.25 24.60 6.57
N LEU A 102 -4.53 24.48 6.90
CA LEU A 102 -5.62 24.60 5.95
C LEU A 102 -5.90 26.08 5.65
N SER A 103 -5.48 26.55 4.47
CA SER A 103 -5.64 27.96 4.11
C SER A 103 -7.03 28.25 3.55
N GLN A 104 -7.54 27.37 2.67
CA GLN A 104 -8.82 27.60 2.00
C GLN A 104 -9.48 26.29 1.57
N ILE A 105 -10.81 26.25 1.68
CA ILE A 105 -11.65 25.21 1.13
C ILE A 105 -12.35 25.79 -0.11
N ILE A 106 -12.13 25.18 -1.27
CA ILE A 106 -12.71 25.57 -2.55
C ILE A 106 -13.64 24.43 -2.97
N TYR A 107 -14.90 24.73 -3.26
CA TYR A 107 -15.86 23.72 -3.67
C TYR A 107 -16.85 24.30 -4.69
N ASN A 108 -17.42 23.42 -5.50
CA ASN A 108 -18.46 23.76 -6.46
C ASN A 108 -19.72 22.93 -6.18
N LEU A 109 -20.88 23.59 -6.20
CA LEU A 109 -22.18 22.99 -5.99
C LEU A 109 -23.01 23.07 -7.28
N LYS A 110 -23.55 21.93 -7.71
CA LYS A 110 -24.52 21.87 -8.81
C LYS A 110 -25.74 21.09 -8.36
N GLY A 111 -26.90 21.73 -8.32
CA GLY A 111 -28.15 21.10 -7.89
C GLY A 111 -28.15 20.60 -6.44
N GLY A 112 -27.39 21.24 -5.55
CA GLY A 112 -27.27 20.84 -4.14
C GLY A 112 -26.19 19.78 -3.87
N TYR A 113 -25.55 19.24 -4.91
CA TYR A 113 -24.48 18.25 -4.79
C TYR A 113 -23.10 18.88 -5.02
N ILE A 114 -22.10 18.38 -4.30
CA ILE A 114 -20.69 18.77 -4.49
C ILE A 114 -20.18 18.11 -5.77
N THR A 115 -19.80 18.90 -6.77
CA THR A 115 -19.23 18.38 -8.03
C THR A 115 -17.72 18.49 -8.10
N ASP A 116 -17.13 19.43 -7.35
CA ASP A 116 -15.68 19.59 -7.25
C ASP A 116 -15.34 20.07 -5.84
N MET A 117 -14.22 19.59 -5.31
CA MET A 117 -13.68 20.00 -4.01
C MET A 117 -12.16 20.00 -4.04
N LYS A 118 -11.59 21.09 -3.52
CA LYS A 118 -10.15 21.36 -3.47
C LYS A 118 -9.82 22.02 -2.14
N LEU A 119 -8.66 21.69 -1.61
CA LEU A 119 -8.09 22.30 -0.42
C LEU A 119 -6.80 22.97 -0.78
N LYS A 120 -6.67 24.24 -0.41
CA LYS A 120 -5.39 24.93 -0.43
C LYS A 120 -4.76 24.78 0.95
N VAL A 121 -3.59 24.17 0.99
CA VAL A 121 -2.84 23.95 2.22
C VAL A 121 -1.49 24.64 2.15
N VAL A 122 -1.00 25.08 3.29
CA VAL A 122 0.32 25.68 3.44
C VAL A 122 1.14 24.75 4.34
N THR A 123 2.27 24.29 3.83
CA THR A 123 3.21 23.45 4.59
C THR A 123 4.13 24.31 5.46
N ASP A 124 4.89 23.70 6.36
CA ASP A 124 5.90 24.40 7.20
C ASP A 124 6.90 25.24 6.39
N LYS A 125 7.16 24.85 5.13
CA LYS A 125 8.03 25.59 4.21
C LYS A 125 7.37 26.81 3.56
N GLN A 126 6.16 27.16 4.01
CA GLN A 126 5.30 28.17 3.39
C GLN A 126 4.94 27.89 1.93
N GLU A 127 5.08 26.64 1.47
CA GLU A 127 4.65 26.24 0.14
C GLU A 127 3.14 26.04 0.13
N SER A 128 2.47 26.77 -0.76
CA SER A 128 1.03 26.64 -0.97
C SER A 128 0.76 25.52 -1.98
N LEU A 129 0.24 24.40 -1.49
CA LEU A 129 -0.13 23.24 -2.29
C LEU A 129 -1.65 23.10 -2.38
N GLN A 130 -2.11 22.41 -3.42
CA GLN A 130 -3.52 22.15 -3.64
C GLN A 130 -3.79 20.64 -3.60
N ILE A 131 -4.71 20.23 -2.74
CA ILE A 131 -5.16 18.85 -2.58
C ILE A 131 -6.55 18.71 -3.18
N SER A 132 -6.81 17.64 -3.92
CA SER A 132 -8.15 17.23 -4.34
C SER A 132 -8.34 15.74 -4.11
N PRO A 133 -9.56 15.18 -4.21
CA PRO A 133 -9.80 13.76 -3.94
C PRO A 133 -8.93 12.81 -4.77
N ASN A 134 -8.58 13.20 -5.99
CA ASN A 134 -7.75 12.42 -6.91
C ASN A 134 -6.31 12.94 -7.04
N ASN A 135 -5.96 14.00 -6.31
CA ASN A 135 -4.62 14.58 -6.32
C ASN A 135 -4.15 14.79 -4.88
N PRO A 136 -3.73 13.72 -4.19
CA PRO A 136 -3.17 13.82 -2.85
C PRO A 136 -1.80 14.49 -2.91
N ILE A 137 -1.38 15.03 -1.78
CA ILE A 137 -0.01 15.54 -1.63
C ILE A 137 0.78 14.64 -0.70
N ARG A 138 2.10 14.62 -0.91
CA ARG A 138 3.02 13.92 -0.03
C ARG A 138 3.65 14.90 0.96
N VAL A 139 3.54 14.59 2.25
CA VAL A 139 4.15 15.36 3.34
C VAL A 139 5.01 14.42 4.16
N GLY A 140 6.32 14.46 3.92
CA GLY A 140 7.25 13.49 4.51
C GLY A 140 7.09 12.10 3.93
N SER A 141 6.86 11.11 4.80
CA SER A 141 6.60 9.73 4.40
C SER A 141 5.11 9.44 4.18
N SER A 142 4.23 10.36 4.57
CA SER A 142 2.78 10.18 4.53
C SER A 142 2.13 10.91 3.36
N TRP A 143 0.98 10.41 2.94
CA TRP A 143 0.10 10.98 1.93
C TRP A 143 -1.11 11.61 2.61
N VAL A 144 -1.50 12.80 2.13
CA VAL A 144 -2.63 13.57 2.65
C VAL A 144 -3.70 13.63 1.57
N TYR A 145 -4.86 13.06 1.86
CA TYR A 145 -6.00 12.93 0.95
C TYR A 145 -7.16 13.79 1.42
N LEU A 146 -7.86 14.43 0.47
CA LEU A 146 -9.17 15.03 0.71
C LEU A 146 -10.26 13.98 0.44
N LYS A 147 -11.05 13.61 1.44
CA LYS A 147 -12.11 12.61 1.28
C LYS A 147 -13.48 13.20 1.04
N GLN A 148 -13.86 14.16 1.87
CA GLN A 148 -15.19 14.75 1.81
C GLN A 148 -15.18 16.13 2.47
N LEU A 149 -16.21 16.92 2.17
CA LEU A 149 -16.52 18.15 2.87
C LEU A 149 -17.76 17.94 3.74
N LEU A 150 -17.70 18.44 4.97
CA LEU A 150 -18.80 18.44 5.92
C LEU A 150 -19.33 19.87 6.06
N PHE A 151 -20.64 20.03 5.90
CA PHE A 151 -21.33 21.32 6.02
C PHE A 151 -22.21 21.30 7.28
N LYS A 152 -21.59 21.38 8.46
CA LYS A 152 -22.30 21.49 9.74
C LYS A 152 -22.01 22.86 10.35
N GLY A 153 -22.75 23.88 9.90
CA GLY A 153 -22.53 25.29 10.25
C GLY A 153 -21.51 25.96 9.33
N SER A 154 -20.24 25.57 9.42
CA SER A 154 -19.16 26.02 8.54
C SER A 154 -18.56 24.84 7.74
N PRO A 155 -17.98 25.10 6.55
CA PRO A 155 -17.36 24.05 5.75
C PRO A 155 -16.12 23.51 6.47
N HIS A 156 -16.09 22.20 6.70
CA HIS A 156 -14.93 21.47 7.19
C HIS A 156 -14.53 20.42 6.15
N ALA A 157 -13.24 20.12 6.08
CA ALA A 157 -12.72 19.04 5.28
C ALA A 157 -12.44 17.81 6.13
N VAL A 158 -12.75 16.64 5.60
CA VAL A 158 -12.27 15.36 6.13
C VAL A 158 -11.05 14.98 5.35
N ILE A 159 -9.95 14.91 6.07
CA ILE A 159 -8.63 14.61 5.55
C ILE A 159 -8.23 13.22 6.05
N GLU A 160 -7.78 12.38 5.13
CA GLU A 160 -7.13 11.11 5.49
C GLU A 160 -5.62 11.31 5.39
N ILE A 161 -4.91 10.91 6.44
CA ILE A 161 -3.46 10.78 6.41
C ILE A 161 -3.15 9.29 6.38
N SER A 162 -2.43 8.88 5.34
CA SER A 162 -2.08 7.48 5.10
C SER A 162 -0.59 7.31 4.84
N ARG A 163 0.00 6.25 5.39
CA ARG A 163 1.35 5.81 5.07
C ARG A 163 1.38 4.30 4.92
N ASP A 164 1.58 3.84 3.68
CA ASP A 164 1.77 2.44 3.36
C ASP A 164 3.22 2.17 2.89
N PRO A 165 4.09 1.62 3.76
CA PRO A 165 5.46 1.28 3.38
C PRO A 165 5.55 0.04 2.49
N GLY A 166 4.51 -0.79 2.41
CA GLY A 166 4.48 -2.01 1.60
C GLY A 166 4.19 -1.73 0.12
N ALA A 167 3.50 -0.64 -0.21
CA ALA A 167 3.03 -0.35 -1.56
C ALA A 167 4.10 -0.50 -2.67
N VAL A 168 5.30 0.03 -2.45
CA VAL A 168 6.40 -0.05 -3.44
C VAL A 168 6.88 -1.49 -3.64
N TRP A 169 6.95 -2.26 -2.56
CA TRP A 169 7.35 -3.66 -2.59
C TRP A 169 6.29 -4.54 -3.26
N ALA A 170 5.00 -4.25 -3.03
CA ALA A 170 3.90 -4.93 -3.68
C ALA A 170 3.94 -4.70 -5.19
N LEU A 171 4.18 -3.45 -5.62
CA LEU A 171 4.32 -3.12 -7.04
C LEU A 171 5.53 -3.82 -7.67
N ALA A 172 6.70 -3.76 -7.05
CA ALA A 172 7.90 -4.42 -7.55
C ALA A 172 7.71 -5.94 -7.66
N GLY A 173 7.14 -6.56 -6.62
CA GLY A 173 6.81 -7.98 -6.59
C GLY A 173 5.79 -8.37 -7.67
N GLY A 174 4.73 -7.57 -7.85
CA GLY A 174 3.72 -7.75 -8.90
C GLY A 174 4.30 -7.70 -10.31
N ILE A 175 5.21 -6.75 -10.58
CA ILE A 175 5.91 -6.65 -11.87
C ILE A 175 6.74 -7.91 -12.12
N LEU A 176 7.57 -8.34 -11.14
CA LEU A 176 8.39 -9.54 -11.30
C LEU A 176 7.53 -10.80 -11.50
N PHE A 177 6.48 -10.95 -10.71
CA PHE A 177 5.55 -12.07 -10.82
C PHE A 177 4.90 -12.12 -12.21
N ALA A 178 4.45 -10.98 -12.74
CA ALA A 178 3.86 -10.86 -14.06
C ALA A 178 4.87 -11.22 -15.18
N ILE A 179 6.09 -10.67 -15.11
CA ILE A 179 7.15 -10.95 -16.09
C ILE A 179 7.51 -12.45 -16.08
N GLY A 180 7.71 -13.03 -14.90
CA GLY A 180 8.06 -14.45 -14.77
C GLY A 180 6.96 -15.36 -15.32
N THR A 181 5.69 -15.05 -15.00
CA THR A 181 4.52 -15.81 -15.47
C THR A 181 4.34 -15.71 -16.98
N ALA A 182 4.45 -14.49 -17.55
CA ALA A 182 4.35 -14.27 -18.99
C ALA A 182 5.47 -15.00 -19.73
N THR A 183 6.71 -14.91 -19.25
CA THR A 183 7.87 -15.57 -19.86
C THR A 183 7.71 -17.09 -19.87
N LEU A 184 7.30 -17.69 -18.74
CA LEU A 184 7.06 -19.13 -18.64
C LEU A 184 5.95 -19.59 -19.60
N SER A 185 4.85 -18.84 -19.65
CA SER A 185 3.69 -19.18 -20.49
C SER A 185 4.01 -19.10 -21.98
N LEU A 186 4.62 -18.00 -22.42
CA LEU A 186 5.00 -17.80 -23.82
C LEU A 186 6.01 -18.85 -24.29
N ARG A 187 7.02 -19.16 -23.46
CA ARG A 187 8.02 -20.18 -23.81
C ARG A 187 7.42 -21.58 -23.87
N LYS A 188 6.56 -21.94 -22.91
CA LYS A 188 5.89 -23.25 -22.91
C LYS A 188 5.00 -23.45 -24.14
N ILE A 189 4.26 -22.41 -24.54
CA ILE A 189 3.43 -22.44 -25.75
C ILE A 189 4.33 -22.61 -26.98
N SER A 190 5.39 -21.82 -27.10
CA SER A 190 6.34 -21.93 -28.23
C SER A 190 6.95 -23.32 -28.36
N THR A 191 7.31 -23.97 -27.25
CA THR A 191 7.86 -25.34 -27.27
C THR A 191 6.83 -26.42 -27.57
N SER A 192 5.53 -26.14 -27.42
CA SER A 192 4.46 -27.11 -27.70
C SER A 192 3.96 -27.07 -29.15
N VAL A 193 4.33 -26.03 -29.91
CA VAL A 193 3.91 -25.81 -31.30
C VAL A 193 4.96 -26.31 -32.30
N THR A 194 6.18 -26.58 -31.83
CA THR A 194 7.27 -27.25 -32.55
C THR A 194 7.36 -28.72 -32.17
#